data_AF-A0A9D5F594-F1
#
_entry.id   AF-A0A9D5F594-F1
#
_cell.length_a   1.000
_cell.length_b   1.000
_cell.length_c   1.000
_cell.angle_alpha   90.00
_cell.angle_beta   90.00
_cell.angle_gamma   90.00
#
_symmetry.space_group_name_H-M   'P 1'
#
loop_
_entity.id
_entity.type
_entity.pdbx_description
1 polymer ?
#
loop_
_entity_poly.entity_id
_entity_poly.type
_entity_poly.pdbx_seq_one_letter_code
_entity_poly.pdbx_strand_id
1 'polypeptide(L)'
;MDFAPPELPQFLPHSPETATVNLSALSDELIVQVPDSSDFAANWSVYAILGDDPEEPEWASEEVNTGTWEDAEDEMEKLTGIELHIPKEALIPYLHREIELRYKFLDESSIEPFSEPLTLQIEP
;
A
#
# COMPACT_ATOMS: atom_id res chain seq x y z
N MET A 1 5.39 -11.04 -12.49
CA MET A 1 5.98 -10.11 -11.52
C MET A 1 5.15 -10.33 -10.28
N ASP A 2 5.74 -10.97 -9.28
CA ASP A 2 5.09 -11.16 -7.99
C ASP A 2 5.69 -10.11 -7.07
N PHE A 3 4.91 -9.08 -6.78
CA PHE A 3 5.28 -8.07 -5.80
C PHE A 3 4.83 -8.58 -4.43
N ALA A 4 5.75 -8.54 -3.46
CA ALA A 4 5.48 -8.98 -2.11
C ALA A 4 4.28 -8.22 -1.51
N PRO A 5 3.56 -8.83 -0.56
CA PRO A 5 2.44 -8.16 0.09
C PRO A 5 2.92 -6.90 0.83
N PRO A 6 2.05 -5.90 1.00
CA PRO A 6 2.37 -4.72 1.78
C PRO A 6 2.75 -5.08 3.23
N GLU A 7 3.59 -4.26 3.84
CA GLU A 7 3.98 -4.40 5.25
C GLU A 7 3.29 -3.34 6.11
N LEU A 8 2.84 -3.71 7.31
CA LEU A 8 2.22 -2.79 8.26
C LEU A 8 3.15 -2.59 9.46
N PRO A 9 4.09 -1.62 9.39
CA PRO A 9 5.07 -1.43 10.45
C PRO A 9 4.43 -1.16 11.83
N GLN A 10 3.24 -0.59 11.85
CA GLN A 10 2.47 -0.31 13.07
C GLN A 10 1.89 -1.57 13.74
N PHE A 11 1.72 -2.68 13.00
CA PHE A 11 1.04 -3.89 13.45
C PHE A 11 1.98 -5.11 13.48
N LEU A 12 3.29 -4.88 13.57
CA LEU A 12 4.28 -5.94 13.70
C LEU A 12 4.31 -6.52 15.12
N PRO A 13 4.49 -7.85 15.29
CA PRO A 13 4.62 -8.85 14.23
C PRO A 13 3.26 -9.32 13.69
N HIS A 14 3.03 -9.14 12.38
CA HIS A 14 1.91 -9.75 11.66
C HIS A 14 2.44 -10.83 10.71
N SER A 15 1.57 -11.73 10.26
CA SER A 15 1.94 -12.70 9.23
C SER A 15 2.05 -11.98 7.88
N PRO A 16 2.85 -12.47 6.92
CA PRO A 16 2.94 -11.86 5.60
C PRO A 16 1.61 -11.94 4.83
N GLU A 17 0.73 -12.89 5.18
CA GLU A 17 -0.55 -13.12 4.49
C GLU A 17 -1.73 -12.44 5.19
N THR A 18 -1.63 -12.21 6.51
CA THR A 18 -2.74 -11.74 7.35
C THR A 18 -2.26 -10.76 8.41
N ALA A 19 -2.97 -9.65 8.55
CA ALA A 19 -2.71 -8.64 9.57
C ALA A 19 -4.00 -8.20 10.26
N THR A 20 -3.94 -8.07 11.58
CA THR A 20 -5.08 -7.60 12.38
C THR A 20 -4.90 -6.12 12.68
N VAL A 21 -5.81 -5.29 12.17
CA VAL A 21 -5.78 -3.84 12.35
C VAL A 21 -6.83 -3.46 13.39
N ASN A 22 -6.38 -3.09 14.58
CA ASN A 22 -7.27 -2.62 15.63
C ASN A 22 -7.49 -1.11 15.49
N LEU A 23 -8.71 -0.69 15.15
CA LEU A 23 -9.05 0.71 14.96
C LEU A 23 -8.90 1.52 16.26
N SER A 24 -9.18 0.96 17.44
CA SER A 24 -8.95 1.65 18.71
C SER A 24 -7.48 1.91 19.01
N ALA A 25 -6.57 1.03 18.58
CA ALA A 25 -5.13 1.21 18.70
C ALA A 25 -4.54 2.09 17.58
N LEU A 26 -5.20 2.13 16.42
CA LEU A 26 -4.84 2.99 15.30
C LEU A 26 -5.08 4.46 15.68
N SER A 27 -4.05 5.30 15.52
CA SER A 27 -4.13 6.74 15.84
C SER A 27 -5.12 7.43 14.91
N ASP A 28 -4.70 7.73 13.68
CA ASP A 28 -5.52 8.46 12.69
C ASP A 28 -5.42 7.82 11.29
N GLU A 29 -4.32 7.13 11.00
CA GLU A 29 -4.04 6.52 9.71
C GLU A 29 -3.25 5.22 9.87
N LEU A 30 -3.50 4.29 8.95
CA LEU A 30 -2.77 3.05 8.77
C LEU A 30 -1.65 3.28 7.76
N ILE A 31 -0.43 3.05 8.23
CA ILE A 31 0.78 3.15 7.43
C ILE A 31 1.01 1.80 6.76
N VAL A 32 1.07 1.84 5.44
CA VAL A 32 1.28 0.70 4.57
C VAL A 32 2.61 0.89 3.86
N GLN A 33 3.58 0.05 4.16
CA GLN A 33 4.90 0.15 3.60
C GLN A 33 5.03 -0.78 2.39
N VAL A 34 5.54 -0.24 1.28
CA VAL A 34 5.83 -0.98 0.07
C VAL A 34 7.23 -1.59 0.19
N PRO A 35 7.38 -2.91 0.06
CA PRO A 35 8.68 -3.57 0.18
C PRO A 35 9.64 -3.16 -0.95
N ASP A 36 10.88 -2.83 -0.57
CA ASP A 36 11.95 -2.36 -1.46
C ASP A 36 12.37 -3.33 -2.57
N SER A 37 12.05 -4.61 -2.42
CA SER A 37 12.30 -5.62 -3.45
C SER A 37 11.42 -5.45 -4.69
N SER A 38 10.53 -4.45 -4.71
CA SER A 38 9.63 -4.20 -5.82
C SER A 38 10.38 -3.61 -7.02
N ASP A 39 10.34 -4.33 -8.14
CA ASP A 39 10.98 -4.03 -9.43
C ASP A 39 10.23 -2.89 -10.17
N PHE A 40 10.07 -1.74 -9.53
CA PHE A 40 9.45 -0.53 -10.10
C PHE A 40 10.50 0.50 -10.55
N ALA A 41 10.15 1.32 -11.54
CA ALA A 41 10.95 2.45 -12.02
C ALA A 41 10.63 3.72 -11.24
N ALA A 42 11.59 4.64 -11.12
CA ALA A 42 11.44 5.88 -10.34
C ALA A 42 10.40 6.88 -10.91
N ASN A 43 9.98 6.71 -12.17
CA ASN A 43 8.96 7.54 -12.82
C ASN A 43 7.53 7.01 -12.63
N TRP A 44 7.34 5.95 -11.83
CA TRP A 44 6.01 5.38 -11.57
C TRP A 44 5.35 6.05 -10.37
N SER A 45 4.04 5.85 -10.24
CA SER A 45 3.30 6.16 -9.02
C SER A 45 2.82 4.87 -8.38
N VAL A 46 2.64 4.87 -7.06
CA VAL A 46 2.13 3.74 -6.30
C VAL A 46 1.03 4.22 -5.36
N TYR A 47 -0.02 3.42 -5.22
CA TYR A 47 -1.13 3.72 -4.31
C TYR A 47 -1.65 2.42 -3.70
N ALA A 48 -2.21 2.53 -2.49
CA ALA A 48 -2.83 1.42 -1.79
C ALA A 48 -4.27 1.27 -2.23
N ILE A 49 -4.74 0.04 -2.28
CA ILE A 49 -6.14 -0.29 -2.58
C ILE A 49 -6.67 -1.26 -1.54
N LEU A 50 -7.95 -1.08 -1.21
CA LEU A 50 -8.72 -1.96 -0.35
C LEU A 50 -9.88 -2.53 -1.17
N GLY A 51 -10.04 -3.84 -1.15
CA GLY A 51 -11.06 -4.53 -1.93
C GLY A 51 -10.67 -5.97 -2.19
N ASP A 52 -11.67 -6.85 -2.25
CA ASP A 52 -11.49 -8.23 -2.72
C ASP A 52 -11.08 -8.29 -4.20
N ASP A 53 -11.41 -7.25 -4.97
CA ASP A 53 -11.10 -7.15 -6.40
C ASP A 53 -10.02 -6.06 -6.67
N PRO A 54 -8.86 -6.41 -7.25
CA PRO A 54 -7.80 -5.45 -7.54
C PRO A 54 -8.05 -4.60 -8.80
N GLU A 55 -8.97 -5.01 -9.69
CA GLU A 55 -9.35 -4.24 -10.88
C GLU A 55 -10.41 -3.19 -10.51
N GLU A 56 -11.34 -3.53 -9.63
CA GLU A 56 -12.39 -2.66 -9.09
C GLU A 56 -12.33 -2.56 -7.55
N PRO A 57 -11.32 -1.88 -6.98
CA PRO A 57 -11.19 -1.77 -5.54
C PRO A 57 -12.33 -0.93 -4.94
N GLU A 58 -12.76 -1.29 -3.73
CA GLU A 58 -13.78 -0.55 -2.99
C GLU A 58 -13.24 0.81 -2.50
N TRP A 59 -11.94 0.91 -2.27
CA TRP A 59 -11.26 2.14 -1.89
C TRP A 59 -9.82 2.19 -2.41
N ALA A 60 -9.33 3.39 -2.71
CA ALA A 60 -7.94 3.63 -3.12
C ALA A 60 -7.35 4.85 -2.39
N SER A 61 -6.07 4.78 -2.05
CA SER A 61 -5.32 5.88 -1.44
C SER A 61 -4.90 6.92 -2.47
N GLU A 62 -4.31 8.00 -1.97
CA GLU A 62 -3.57 8.94 -2.81
C GLU A 62 -2.37 8.26 -3.47
N GLU A 63 -2.03 8.75 -4.66
CA GLU A 63 -0.89 8.30 -5.44
C GLU A 63 0.39 8.93 -4.91
N VAL A 64 1.37 8.08 -4.60
CA VAL A 64 2.70 8.48 -4.14
C VAL A 64 3.70 8.21 -5.25
N ASN A 65 4.56 9.19 -5.54
CA ASN A 65 5.61 8.98 -6.52
C ASN A 65 6.64 7.98 -6.01
N THR A 66 7.07 7.09 -6.89
CA THR A 66 8.08 6.08 -6.58
C THR A 66 9.51 6.59 -6.71
N GLY A 67 9.67 7.84 -7.15
CA GLY A 67 10.94 8.52 -7.26
C GLY A 67 10.82 10.00 -6.95
N THR A 68 11.95 10.60 -6.64
CA THR A 68 12.10 12.04 -6.47
C THR A 68 13.18 12.55 -7.42
N TRP A 69 13.04 13.80 -7.85
CA TRP A 69 14.08 14.46 -8.62
C TRP A 69 15.20 14.90 -7.67
N GLU A 70 16.41 14.36 -7.85
CA GLU A 70 17.61 14.77 -7.13
C GLU A 70 18.31 15.88 -7.94
N ASP A 71 18.12 17.14 -7.52
CA ASP A 71 18.69 18.33 -8.20
C ASP A 71 20.23 18.30 -8.23
N ALA A 72 20.87 17.55 -7.31
CA ALA A 72 22.31 17.42 -7.22
C ALA A 72 22.92 16.55 -8.33
N GLU A 73 22.22 15.49 -8.75
CA GLU A 73 22.70 14.54 -9.76
C GLU A 73 22.02 14.75 -11.12
N ASP A 74 20.98 15.61 -11.20
CA ASP A 74 20.15 15.82 -12.40
C ASP A 74 19.50 14.51 -12.89
N GLU A 75 19.20 13.61 -11.95
CA GLU A 75 18.68 12.27 -12.18
C GLU A 75 17.47 11.98 -11.27
N MET A 76 16.60 11.06 -11.71
CA MET A 76 15.49 10.56 -10.90
C MET A 76 16.00 9.48 -9.95
N GLU A 77 15.93 9.72 -8.64
CA GLU A 77 16.26 8.72 -7.63
C GLU A 77 15.01 7.93 -7.23
N LYS A 78 15.13 6.60 -7.22
CA LYS A 78 14.07 5.69 -6.77
C LYS A 78 13.94 5.77 -5.26
N LEU A 79 12.73 6.09 -4.78
CA LEU A 79 12.43 6.07 -3.35
C LEU A 79 12.37 4.62 -2.86
N THR A 80 13.03 4.39 -1.73
CA THR A 80 13.02 3.13 -1.00
C THR A 80 12.09 3.22 0.20
N GLY A 81 11.39 2.13 0.52
CA GLY A 81 10.48 2.04 1.67
C GLY A 81 9.30 3.01 1.58
N ILE A 82 8.61 3.05 0.43
CA ILE A 82 7.49 3.98 0.20
C ILE A 82 6.36 3.69 1.19
N GLU A 83 5.92 4.73 1.88
CA GLU A 83 4.81 4.67 2.85
C GLU A 83 3.53 5.22 2.22
N LEU A 84 2.49 4.41 2.25
CA LEU A 84 1.14 4.73 1.81
C LEU A 84 0.27 4.90 3.04
N HIS A 85 -0.57 5.92 3.03
CA HIS A 85 -1.33 6.32 4.20
C HIS A 85 -2.81 6.08 3.95
N ILE A 86 -3.41 5.22 4.76
CA ILE A 86 -4.84 4.90 4.69
C ILE A 86 -5.53 5.56 5.89
N PRO A 87 -6.43 6.53 5.68
CA PRO A 87 -7.13 7.17 6.78
C PRO A 87 -7.97 6.13 7.51
N LYS A 88 -7.99 6.21 8.84
CA LYS A 88 -8.80 5.34 9.70
C LYS A 88 -10.27 5.32 9.28
N GLU A 89 -10.78 6.45 8.81
CA GLU A 89 -12.14 6.61 8.28
C GLU A 89 -12.45 5.67 7.11
N ALA A 90 -11.46 5.37 6.26
CA ALA A 90 -11.60 4.41 5.18
C ALA A 90 -11.72 2.97 5.71
N LEU A 91 -11.16 2.66 6.88
CA LEU A 91 -11.21 1.33 7.49
C LEU A 91 -12.49 1.07 8.31
N ILE A 92 -13.14 2.12 8.83
CA ILE A 92 -14.42 2.05 9.56
C ILE A 92 -15.50 1.20 8.86
N PRO A 93 -15.79 1.36 7.55
CA PRO A 93 -16.81 0.56 6.87
C PRO A 93 -16.51 -0.95 6.85
N TYR A 94 -15.24 -1.33 7.02
CA TYR A 94 -14.79 -2.73 7.05
C TYR A 94 -14.70 -3.30 8.46
N LEU A 95 -15.17 -2.60 9.48
CA LEU A 95 -15.16 -3.08 10.86
C LEU A 95 -15.84 -4.45 11.00
N HIS A 96 -15.16 -5.38 11.67
CA HIS A 96 -15.55 -6.80 11.81
C HIS A 96 -15.60 -7.57 10.49
N ARG A 97 -14.88 -7.11 9.47
CA ARG A 97 -14.72 -7.79 8.19
C ARG A 97 -13.25 -8.04 7.88
N GLU A 98 -13.05 -9.01 7.03
CA GLU A 98 -11.79 -9.27 6.35
C GLU A 98 -11.83 -8.54 5.01
N ILE A 99 -10.76 -7.81 4.69
CA ILE A 99 -10.61 -7.08 3.43
C ILE A 99 -9.19 -7.28 2.92
N GLU A 100 -9.00 -7.39 1.60
CA GLU A 100 -7.65 -7.47 1.04
C GLU A 100 -7.07 -6.07 0.85
N LEU A 101 -5.84 -5.89 1.33
CA LEU A 101 -5.00 -4.72 1.07
C LEU A 101 -3.96 -5.10 0.03
N ARG A 102 -3.89 -4.31 -1.04
CA ARG A 102 -2.83 -4.42 -2.06
C ARG A 102 -2.28 -3.04 -2.35
N TYR A 103 -1.16 -2.99 -3.04
CA TYR A 103 -0.69 -1.77 -3.67
C TYR A 103 -0.62 -1.97 -5.18
N LYS A 104 -0.97 -0.93 -5.93
CA LYS A 104 -0.90 -0.88 -7.39
C LYS A 104 0.13 0.14 -7.81
N PHE A 105 0.87 -0.18 -8.85
CA PHE A 105 1.67 0.80 -9.55
C PHE A 105 0.92 1.34 -10.76
N LEU A 106 1.20 2.59 -11.09
CA LEU A 106 0.74 3.22 -12.31
C LEU A 106 1.97 3.60 -13.14
N ASP A 107 2.15 2.91 -14.26
CA ASP A 107 3.11 3.29 -15.31
C ASP A 107 2.47 4.25 -16.31
N GLU A 108 3.30 5.04 -16.99
CA GLU A 108 2.89 5.95 -18.07
C GLU A 108 2.19 5.22 -19.25
N SER A 109 2.41 3.92 -19.41
CA SER A 109 1.81 3.09 -20.45
C SER A 109 0.46 2.45 -20.07
N SER A 110 -0.15 2.82 -18.93
CA SER A 110 -1.38 2.23 -18.37
C SER A 110 -1.28 0.73 -18.03
N ILE A 111 -0.07 0.22 -17.77
CA ILE A 111 0.09 -1.09 -17.13
C ILE A 111 0.00 -0.88 -15.64
N GLU A 112 -0.95 -1.55 -14.99
CA GLU A 112 -1.20 -1.44 -13.56
C GLU A 112 -0.88 -2.75 -12.83
N PRO A 113 0.41 -3.07 -12.60
CA PRO A 113 0.74 -4.23 -11.82
C PRO A 113 0.34 -4.02 -10.36
N PHE A 114 -0.16 -5.08 -9.74
CA PHE A 114 -0.57 -5.11 -8.34
C PHE A 114 0.21 -6.16 -7.55
N SER A 115 0.28 -5.97 -6.24
CA SER A 115 0.94 -6.91 -5.33
C SER A 115 0.08 -8.05 -4.85
N GLU A 116 0.74 -9.01 -4.20
CA GLU A 116 0.07 -10.04 -3.42
C GLU A 116 -0.82 -9.39 -2.34
N PRO A 117 -2.01 -9.96 -2.08
CA PRO A 117 -2.92 -9.44 -1.07
C PRO A 117 -2.37 -9.66 0.34
N LEU A 118 -2.53 -8.64 1.17
CA LEU A 118 -2.48 -8.77 2.61
C LEU A 118 -3.91 -8.75 3.15
N THR A 119 -4.38 -9.84 3.74
CA THR A 119 -5.70 -9.87 4.36
C THR A 119 -5.68 -9.06 5.65
N LEU A 120 -6.44 -7.97 5.68
CA LEU A 120 -6.65 -7.15 6.86
C LEU A 120 -7.90 -7.59 7.61
N GLN A 121 -7.74 -7.91 8.89
CA GLN A 121 -8.85 -8.14 9.80
C GLN A 121 -9.08 -6.88 10.63
N ILE A 122 -10.17 -6.17 10.37
CA ILE A 122 -10.46 -4.90 11.04
C ILE A 122 -11.21 -5.15 12.36
N GLU A 123 -10.55 -4.81 13.45
CA GLU A 123 -11.08 -4.91 14.82
C GLU A 123 -11.44 -3.53 15.39
N PRO A 124 -12.40 -3.46 16.33
CA PRO A 124 -12.82 -2.21 16.95
C PRO A 124 -11.73 -1.59 17.83
#